data_AF-A0A953TJM3-F1
#
_entry.id   AF-A0A953TJM3-F1
#
_cell.length_a   1.000
_cell.length_b   1.000
_cell.length_c   1.000
_cell.angle_alpha   90.00
_cell.angle_beta   90.00
_cell.angle_gamma   90.00
#
_symmetry.space_group_name_H-M   'P 1'
#
loop_
_entity.id
_entity.type
_entity.pdbx_description
1 polymer ?
#
loop_
_entity_poly.entity_id
_entity_poly.type
_entity_poly.pdbx_seq_one_letter_code
_entity_poly.pdbx_strand_id
1 'polypeptide(L)'
;ASDRVVLTLQGFTFTFRNAAHTFGNFTLTRGHLVAITVIAIQTLVNIFGVRKGAVLQNVATWAKFAAIGGFVILGLAIGKGSWGHYSVSLPATPGAPTLMAGIGVALIAVFWAYDGWVYITWVSGEVKDPQRNLPRAMILGMILVGIIYLSINAVYLYALPMAQIADQTTVAQAAAVSMFSANAARWLAIMIAISCFGAMASAIMTGARVYYAMAEDRVFFRSFARVSPRWHTPVVSLILQGVWSAALALSGRYDQLFTYVMFMMVLSYVLTVAALFVLRRKMPDAPRPYRCAGYPWLPLLYVIVGTIFTVNLVIERPKEAGWGTLIVLAGAPLYFYWKRQQTREGQKT
;
A
#
# COMPACT_ATOMS: atom_id res chain seq x y z
N ALA A 1 18.77 -25.34 17.35
CA ALA A 1 19.88 -25.70 16.45
C ALA A 1 19.33 -26.24 15.13
N SER A 2 18.96 -25.36 14.20
CA SER A 2 18.66 -25.74 12.79
C SER A 2 18.56 -24.50 11.88
N ASP A 3 19.56 -23.61 11.92
CA ASP A 3 19.64 -22.42 11.05
C ASP A 3 20.55 -22.68 9.85
N ARG A 4 20.21 -23.67 9.02
CA ARG A 4 20.92 -23.93 7.76
C ARG A 4 19.93 -24.27 6.67
N VAL A 5 19.85 -23.39 5.66
CA VAL A 5 19.34 -23.77 4.34
C VAL A 5 20.57 -23.95 3.46
N VAL A 6 20.85 -25.19 3.08
CA VAL A 6 21.91 -25.56 2.15
C VAL A 6 21.25 -25.73 0.79
N LEU A 7 21.61 -24.89 -0.18
CA LEU A 7 21.28 -25.08 -1.59
C LEU A 7 22.54 -25.53 -2.31
N THR A 8 22.55 -26.78 -2.74
CA THR A 8 23.65 -27.38 -3.49
C THR A 8 23.27 -27.37 -4.97
N LEU A 9 23.91 -26.51 -5.76
CA LEU A 9 23.91 -26.58 -7.22
C LEU A 9 25.34 -26.85 -7.67
N GLN A 10 25.49 -27.86 -8.54
CA GLN A 10 26.71 -28.39 -9.13
C GLN A 10 28.00 -27.58 -8.83
N GLY A 11 28.72 -28.00 -7.79
CA GLY A 11 30.09 -27.54 -7.51
C GLY A 11 30.24 -26.27 -6.68
N PHE A 12 29.18 -25.53 -6.36
CA PHE A 12 29.27 -24.33 -5.51
C PHE A 12 28.46 -24.49 -4.22
N THR A 13 29.14 -24.67 -3.09
CA THR A 13 28.53 -24.69 -1.76
C THR A 13 28.47 -23.26 -1.19
N PHE A 14 27.33 -22.60 -1.36
CA PHE A 14 27.10 -21.30 -0.74
C PHE A 14 26.71 -21.46 0.73
N THR A 15 27.67 -21.28 1.64
CA THR A 15 27.42 -21.30 3.08
C THR A 15 27.20 -19.87 3.59
N PHE A 16 25.95 -19.39 3.58
CA PHE A 16 25.64 -18.05 4.10
C PHE A 16 25.34 -18.09 5.60
N ARG A 17 26.31 -17.71 6.44
CA ARG A 17 26.12 -17.48 7.89
C ARG A 17 25.54 -16.08 8.14
N ASN A 18 24.83 -15.89 9.26
CA ASN A 18 24.18 -14.63 9.67
C ASN A 18 25.18 -13.45 9.65
N ALA A 19 25.21 -12.70 8.55
CA ALA A 19 25.97 -11.46 8.43
C ALA A 19 25.02 -10.30 8.73
N ALA A 20 24.84 -10.00 10.02
CA ALA A 20 24.44 -8.67 10.43
C ALA A 20 25.73 -7.87 10.54
N HIS A 21 25.98 -6.97 9.59
CA HIS A 21 27.10 -6.04 9.71
C HIS A 21 26.61 -4.82 10.47
N THR A 22 27.12 -4.65 11.68
CA THR A 22 26.80 -3.52 12.54
C THR A 22 27.79 -2.40 12.26
N PHE A 23 27.30 -1.29 11.70
CA PHE A 23 28.05 -0.04 11.57
C PHE A 23 27.50 0.95 12.62
N GLY A 24 28.14 1.04 13.79
CA GLY A 24 27.63 1.85 14.91
C GLY A 24 26.26 1.36 15.43
N ASN A 25 25.27 2.25 15.53
CA ASN A 25 23.88 1.88 15.92
C ASN A 25 23.05 1.27 14.78
N PHE A 26 23.66 1.01 13.62
CA PHE A 26 22.94 0.55 12.42
C PHE A 26 23.27 -0.91 12.12
N THR A 27 22.26 -1.80 12.22
CA THR A 27 22.41 -3.23 11.90
C THR A 27 21.89 -3.50 10.49
N LEU A 28 22.79 -3.71 9.53
CA LEU A 28 22.39 -4.11 8.18
C LEU A 28 22.01 -5.59 8.18
N THR A 29 20.75 -5.89 7.88
CA THR A 29 20.23 -7.27 7.82
C THR A 29 20.09 -7.76 6.37
N ARG A 30 19.98 -9.08 6.17
CA ARG A 30 19.67 -9.68 4.86
C ARG A 30 18.41 -9.12 4.23
N GLY A 31 17.40 -8.82 5.05
CA GLY A 31 16.14 -8.21 4.59
C GLY A 31 16.37 -6.84 3.95
N HIS A 32 17.26 -6.03 4.51
CA HIS A 32 17.62 -4.72 3.94
C HIS A 32 18.28 -4.85 2.57
N LEU A 33 19.22 -5.79 2.41
CA LEU A 33 19.88 -6.03 1.12
C LEU A 33 18.88 -6.50 0.06
N VAL A 34 18.03 -7.48 0.40
CA VAL A 34 16.97 -7.96 -0.50
C VAL A 34 16.03 -6.81 -0.88
N ALA A 35 15.59 -6.00 0.07
CA ALA A 35 14.71 -4.85 -0.19
C ALA A 35 15.35 -3.85 -1.16
N ILE A 36 16.61 -3.45 -0.95
CA ILE A 36 17.32 -2.52 -1.83
C ILE A 36 17.49 -3.10 -3.23
N THR A 37 17.90 -4.37 -3.34
CA THR A 37 18.04 -5.03 -4.64
C THR A 37 16.72 -5.10 -5.38
N VAL A 38 15.63 -5.46 -4.71
CA VAL A 38 14.30 -5.55 -5.30
C VAL A 38 13.78 -4.17 -5.73
N ILE A 39 14.01 -3.12 -4.93
CA ILE A 39 13.70 -1.74 -5.30
C ILE A 39 14.48 -1.32 -6.54
N ALA A 40 15.80 -1.56 -6.57
CA ALA A 40 16.65 -1.20 -7.71
C ALA A 40 16.21 -1.91 -9.01
N ILE A 41 15.95 -3.22 -8.94
CA ILE A 41 15.45 -4.01 -10.07
C ILE A 41 14.12 -3.43 -10.57
N GLN A 42 13.19 -3.14 -9.66
CA GLN A 42 11.88 -2.62 -10.04
C GLN A 42 11.96 -1.21 -10.63
N THR A 43 12.78 -0.32 -10.07
CA THR A 43 13.02 1.01 -10.63
C THR A 43 13.59 0.89 -12.05
N LEU A 44 14.56 0.00 -12.29
CA LEU A 44 15.13 -0.22 -13.62
C LEU A 44 14.09 -0.78 -14.61
N VAL A 45 13.32 -1.79 -14.22
CA VAL A 45 12.25 -2.36 -15.06
C VAL A 45 11.23 -1.29 -15.46
N ASN A 46 10.86 -0.42 -14.52
CA ASN A 46 9.91 0.67 -14.79
C ASN A 46 10.51 1.79 -15.66
N ILE A 47 11.84 1.97 -15.68
CA ILE A 47 12.51 2.90 -16.60
C ILE A 47 12.44 2.40 -18.04
N PHE A 48 12.66 1.09 -18.29
CA PHE A 48 12.76 0.51 -19.65
C PHE A 48 11.41 0.33 -20.39
N GLY A 49 10.29 0.75 -19.81
CA GLY A 49 9.06 1.00 -20.56
C GLY A 49 7.77 0.55 -19.87
N VAL A 50 6.79 1.45 -19.87
CA VAL A 50 5.46 1.31 -19.24
C VAL A 50 4.72 0.05 -19.71
N ARG A 51 4.83 -0.32 -20.99
CA ARG A 51 4.16 -1.52 -21.56
C ARG A 51 4.66 -2.82 -20.92
N LYS A 52 5.97 -2.95 -20.69
CA LYS A 52 6.54 -4.15 -20.05
C LYS A 52 6.16 -4.20 -18.57
N GLY A 53 6.16 -3.05 -17.90
CA GLY A 53 5.65 -2.91 -16.53
C GLY A 53 4.18 -3.33 -16.41
N ALA A 54 3.33 -2.91 -17.34
CA ALA A 54 1.91 -3.28 -17.38
C ALA A 54 1.68 -4.79 -17.59
N VAL A 55 2.44 -5.44 -18.46
CA VAL A 55 2.35 -6.91 -18.65
C VAL A 55 2.77 -7.64 -17.39
N LEU A 56 3.92 -7.28 -16.80
CA LEU A 56 4.39 -7.85 -15.55
C LEU A 56 3.36 -7.67 -14.42
N GLN A 57 2.76 -6.48 -14.34
CA GLN A 57 1.71 -6.17 -13.38
C GLN A 57 0.48 -7.06 -13.56
N ASN A 58 0.01 -7.22 -14.81
CA ASN A 58 -1.17 -8.05 -15.10
C ASN A 58 -0.92 -9.51 -14.75
N VAL A 59 0.25 -10.06 -15.12
CA VAL A 59 0.63 -11.44 -14.77
C VAL A 59 0.71 -11.61 -13.25
N ALA A 60 1.36 -10.70 -12.53
CA ALA A 60 1.43 -10.75 -11.07
C ALA A 60 0.06 -10.60 -10.40
N THR A 61 -0.87 -9.85 -11.01
CA THR A 61 -2.24 -9.65 -10.53
C THR A 61 -3.08 -10.90 -10.71
N TRP A 62 -3.02 -11.55 -11.87
CA TRP A 62 -3.70 -12.83 -12.06
C TRP A 62 -3.11 -13.94 -11.20
N ALA A 63 -1.78 -13.98 -11.06
CA ALA A 63 -1.10 -14.95 -10.20
C ALA A 63 -1.54 -14.84 -8.74
N LYS A 64 -1.63 -13.62 -8.18
CA LYS A 64 -2.10 -13.44 -6.80
C LYS A 64 -3.58 -13.80 -6.62
N PHE A 65 -4.44 -13.46 -7.58
CA PHE A 65 -5.85 -13.84 -7.51
C PHE A 65 -6.04 -15.36 -7.61
N ALA A 66 -5.31 -16.01 -8.50
CA ALA A 66 -5.32 -17.47 -8.60
C ALA A 66 -4.78 -18.13 -7.32
N ALA A 67 -3.70 -17.61 -6.74
CA ALA A 67 -3.14 -18.13 -5.50
C ALA A 67 -4.11 -17.99 -4.32
N ILE A 68 -4.72 -16.82 -4.15
CA ILE A 68 -5.69 -16.58 -3.07
C ILE A 68 -6.98 -17.36 -3.30
N GLY A 69 -7.55 -17.30 -4.50
CA GLY A 69 -8.76 -18.04 -4.85
C GLY A 69 -8.56 -19.54 -4.71
N GLY A 70 -7.43 -20.06 -5.20
CA GLY A 70 -7.05 -21.46 -5.03
C GLY A 70 -6.88 -21.84 -3.56
N PHE A 71 -6.22 -21.00 -2.76
CA PHE A 71 -6.08 -21.22 -1.31
C PHE A 71 -7.44 -21.27 -0.61
N VAL A 72 -8.37 -20.39 -0.96
CA VAL A 72 -9.72 -20.38 -0.40
C VAL A 72 -10.50 -21.63 -0.79
N ILE A 73 -10.54 -21.95 -2.09
CA ILE A 73 -11.32 -23.08 -2.63
C ILE A 73 -10.75 -24.40 -2.10
N LEU A 74 -9.45 -24.63 -2.24
CA LEU A 74 -8.81 -25.85 -1.75
C LEU A 74 -8.86 -25.92 -0.22
N GLY A 75 -8.78 -24.77 0.45
CA GLY A 75 -8.84 -24.69 1.90
C GLY A 75 -10.16 -25.22 2.44
N LEU A 76 -11.27 -24.82 1.83
CA LEU A 76 -12.61 -25.28 2.24
C LEU A 76 -12.96 -26.68 1.69
N ALA A 77 -12.41 -27.07 0.55
CA ALA A 77 -12.74 -28.35 -0.09
C ALA A 77 -12.00 -29.55 0.52
N ILE A 78 -10.69 -29.40 0.78
CA ILE A 78 -9.81 -30.52 1.20
C ILE A 78 -8.93 -30.16 2.40
N GLY A 79 -9.01 -28.93 2.92
CA GLY A 79 -8.21 -28.50 4.05
C GLY A 79 -8.66 -29.14 5.36
N LYS A 80 -7.70 -29.40 6.25
CA LYS A 80 -7.92 -30.02 7.56
C LYS A 80 -8.25 -29.00 8.66
N GLY A 81 -9.19 -28.09 8.38
CA GLY A 81 -9.63 -27.09 9.36
C GLY A 81 -10.80 -27.56 10.23
N SER A 82 -11.23 -26.71 11.16
CA SER A 82 -12.38 -26.96 12.03
C SER A 82 -13.33 -25.76 12.05
N TRP A 83 -14.63 -26.02 11.85
CA TRP A 83 -15.68 -25.03 12.02
C TRP A 83 -15.90 -24.63 13.49
N GLY A 84 -15.39 -25.42 14.43
CA GLY A 84 -15.45 -25.11 15.86
C GLY A 84 -14.69 -23.83 16.24
N HIS A 85 -13.69 -23.43 15.44
CA HIS A 85 -12.90 -22.23 15.68
C HIS A 85 -13.69 -20.92 15.54
N TYR A 86 -14.86 -20.95 14.91
CA TYR A 86 -15.74 -19.77 14.79
C TYR A 86 -16.46 -19.44 16.09
N SER A 87 -16.49 -20.37 17.06
CA SER A 87 -17.05 -20.13 18.38
C SER A 87 -16.05 -19.39 19.27
N VAL A 88 -15.87 -18.10 19.03
CA VAL A 88 -15.03 -17.23 19.88
C VAL A 88 -15.91 -16.53 20.91
N SER A 89 -15.69 -16.82 22.19
CA SER A 89 -16.16 -15.98 23.28
C SER A 89 -15.25 -14.76 23.37
N LEU A 90 -15.80 -13.55 23.23
CA LEU A 90 -15.05 -12.32 23.46
C LEU A 90 -14.50 -12.33 24.89
N PRO A 91 -13.19 -12.12 25.11
CA PRO A 91 -12.62 -12.08 26.45
C PRO A 91 -13.29 -10.97 27.26
N ALA A 92 -14.09 -11.33 28.26
CA ALA A 92 -14.64 -10.41 29.24
C ALA A 92 -13.61 -10.12 30.34
N THR A 93 -12.36 -9.82 29.96
CA THR A 93 -11.32 -9.46 30.91
C THR A 93 -11.57 -8.03 31.42
N PRO A 94 -11.58 -7.80 32.74
CA PRO A 94 -11.66 -6.47 33.30
C PRO A 94 -10.52 -5.60 32.75
N GLY A 95 -10.85 -4.45 32.15
CA GLY A 95 -9.88 -3.54 31.53
C GLY A 95 -9.63 -3.76 30.02
N ALA A 96 -10.31 -4.73 29.38
CA ALA A 96 -10.30 -4.83 27.93
C ALA A 96 -10.89 -3.54 27.29
N PRO A 97 -10.36 -3.08 26.14
CA PRO A 97 -10.98 -2.01 25.38
C PRO A 97 -12.46 -2.32 25.16
N THR A 98 -13.32 -1.30 25.25
CA THR A 98 -14.73 -1.47 24.84
C THR A 98 -14.75 -1.99 23.40
N LEU A 99 -15.79 -2.75 23.02
CA LEU A 99 -15.91 -3.26 21.65
C LEU A 99 -15.74 -2.14 20.61
N MET A 100 -16.25 -0.94 20.90
CA MET A 100 -16.09 0.23 20.05
C MET A 100 -14.62 0.70 19.95
N ALA A 101 -13.88 0.72 21.05
CA ALA A 101 -12.46 1.05 21.03
C ALA A 101 -11.65 -0.01 20.27
N GLY A 102 -11.92 -1.29 20.48
CA GLY A 102 -11.28 -2.38 19.74
C GLY A 102 -11.55 -2.32 18.23
N ILE A 103 -12.78 -1.97 17.83
CA ILE A 103 -13.13 -1.74 16.43
C ILE A 103 -12.35 -0.54 15.88
N GLY A 104 -12.19 0.55 16.63
CA GLY A 104 -11.39 1.72 16.24
C GLY A 104 -9.96 1.35 15.86
N VAL A 105 -9.27 0.64 16.76
CA VAL A 105 -7.89 0.15 16.54
C VAL A 105 -7.83 -0.79 15.33
N ALA A 106 -8.75 -1.77 15.26
CA ALA A 106 -8.76 -2.77 14.19
C ALA A 106 -9.01 -2.14 12.81
N LEU A 107 -9.83 -1.08 12.75
CA LEU A 107 -10.11 -0.35 11.52
C LEU A 107 -8.85 0.29 10.93
N ILE A 108 -7.81 0.61 11.72
CA ILE A 108 -6.53 1.12 11.20
C ILE A 108 -5.86 0.09 10.30
N ALA A 109 -5.75 -1.16 10.77
CA ALA A 109 -5.19 -2.26 9.99
C ALA A 109 -6.07 -2.61 8.78
N VAL A 110 -7.40 -2.56 8.93
CA VAL A 110 -8.33 -2.79 7.81
C VAL A 110 -8.19 -1.71 6.75
N PHE A 111 -8.16 -0.43 7.13
CA PHE A 111 -8.01 0.67 6.19
C PHE A 111 -6.73 0.51 5.38
N TRP A 112 -5.63 0.12 6.03
CA TRP A 112 -4.40 -0.19 5.32
C TRP A 112 -4.56 -1.33 4.31
N ALA A 113 -5.18 -2.44 4.71
CA ALA A 113 -5.35 -3.58 3.82
C ALA A 113 -6.12 -3.20 2.53
N TYR A 114 -7.06 -2.26 2.63
CA TYR A 114 -7.84 -1.76 1.49
C TYR A 114 -7.22 -0.57 0.77
N ASP A 115 -6.08 -0.04 1.23
CA ASP A 115 -5.43 1.11 0.61
C ASP A 115 -4.94 0.83 -0.82
N GLY A 116 -4.87 1.90 -1.64
CA GLY A 116 -4.43 1.85 -3.03
C GLY A 116 -5.56 2.02 -4.05
N TRP A 117 -6.81 2.08 -3.60
CA TRP A 117 -7.98 2.39 -4.43
C TRP A 117 -7.86 3.76 -5.14
N VAL A 118 -7.12 4.72 -4.58
CA VAL A 118 -6.87 6.03 -5.21
C VAL A 118 -5.89 5.98 -6.37
N TYR A 119 -5.00 4.99 -6.46
CA TYR A 119 -3.88 5.02 -7.40
C TYR A 119 -4.35 5.02 -8.86
N ILE A 120 -5.51 4.43 -9.14
CA ILE A 120 -6.12 4.46 -10.47
C ILE A 120 -6.48 5.89 -10.92
N THR A 121 -6.73 6.80 -9.97
CA THR A 121 -7.04 8.21 -10.28
C THR A 121 -5.80 8.97 -10.77
N TRP A 122 -4.60 8.58 -10.32
CA TRP A 122 -3.33 9.19 -10.72
C TRP A 122 -2.93 8.84 -12.15
N VAL A 123 -3.48 7.74 -12.68
CA VAL A 123 -3.30 7.29 -14.06
C VAL A 123 -4.57 7.47 -14.90
N SER A 124 -5.51 8.29 -14.43
CA SER A 124 -6.80 8.53 -15.11
C SER A 124 -6.66 9.01 -16.55
N GLY A 125 -5.60 9.76 -16.87
CA GLY A 125 -5.31 10.23 -18.23
C GLY A 125 -4.95 9.12 -19.23
N GLU A 126 -4.56 7.94 -18.75
CA GLU A 126 -4.23 6.77 -19.58
C GLU A 126 -5.42 5.79 -19.71
N VAL A 127 -6.52 6.04 -18.98
CA VAL A 127 -7.71 5.18 -18.99
C VAL A 127 -8.62 5.55 -20.16
N LYS A 128 -8.95 4.59 -21.01
CA LYS A 128 -9.95 4.75 -22.08
C LYS A 128 -11.31 5.08 -21.46
N ASP A 129 -11.97 6.14 -21.91
CA ASP A 129 -13.26 6.61 -21.38
C ASP A 129 -13.29 6.70 -19.83
N PRO A 130 -12.48 7.59 -19.23
CA PRO A 130 -12.26 7.61 -17.79
C PRO A 130 -13.54 7.95 -17.02
N GLN A 131 -14.47 8.67 -17.65
CA GLN A 131 -15.74 9.10 -17.05
C GLN A 131 -16.64 7.92 -16.67
N ARG A 132 -16.58 6.83 -17.45
CA ARG A 132 -17.36 5.61 -17.21
C ARG A 132 -16.52 4.49 -16.60
N ASN A 133 -15.29 4.35 -17.04
CA ASN A 133 -14.45 3.21 -16.66
C ASN A 133 -13.80 3.38 -15.29
N LEU A 134 -13.43 4.60 -14.87
CA LEU A 134 -12.86 4.80 -13.52
C LEU A 134 -13.88 4.45 -12.42
N PRO A 135 -15.12 4.98 -12.43
CA PRO A 135 -16.08 4.64 -11.38
C PRO A 135 -16.40 3.14 -11.35
N ARG A 136 -16.55 2.50 -12.52
CA ARG A 136 -16.81 1.06 -12.61
C ARG A 136 -15.66 0.23 -12.08
N ALA A 137 -14.42 0.57 -12.46
CA ALA A 137 -13.23 -0.13 -12.01
C ALA A 137 -13.06 -0.01 -10.48
N MET A 138 -13.31 1.17 -9.91
CA MET A 138 -13.24 1.37 -8.45
C MET A 138 -14.33 0.58 -7.73
N ILE A 139 -15.59 0.64 -8.16
CA ILE A 139 -16.69 -0.06 -7.48
C ILE A 139 -16.54 -1.58 -7.59
N LEU A 140 -16.39 -2.10 -8.81
CA LEU A 140 -16.26 -3.55 -9.02
C LEU A 140 -14.98 -4.10 -8.39
N GLY A 141 -13.88 -3.35 -8.49
CA GLY A 141 -12.62 -3.70 -7.86
C GLY A 141 -12.75 -3.79 -6.34
N MET A 142 -13.36 -2.80 -5.69
CA MET A 142 -13.55 -2.80 -4.23
C MET A 142 -14.49 -3.90 -3.76
N ILE A 143 -15.58 -4.19 -4.49
CA ILE A 143 -16.48 -5.30 -4.16
C ILE A 143 -15.73 -6.63 -4.26
N LEU A 144 -14.97 -6.85 -5.34
CA LEU A 144 -14.19 -8.07 -5.53
C LEU A 144 -13.14 -8.25 -4.43
N VAL A 145 -12.39 -7.20 -4.12
CA VAL A 145 -11.40 -7.22 -3.02
C VAL A 145 -12.09 -7.53 -1.69
N GLY A 146 -13.25 -6.92 -1.43
CA GLY A 146 -14.06 -7.18 -0.23
C GLY A 146 -14.45 -8.65 -0.09
N ILE A 147 -14.96 -9.26 -1.16
CA ILE A 147 -15.30 -10.69 -1.18
C ILE A 147 -14.06 -11.53 -0.88
N ILE A 148 -12.95 -11.28 -1.57
CA ILE A 148 -11.72 -12.06 -1.41
C ILE A 148 -11.17 -11.95 0.01
N TYR A 149 -11.18 -10.74 0.60
CA TYR A 149 -10.66 -10.51 1.94
C TYR A 149 -11.54 -11.16 3.01
N LEU A 150 -12.86 -11.12 2.85
CA LEU A 150 -13.77 -11.84 3.75
C LEU A 150 -13.59 -13.36 3.62
N SER A 151 -13.49 -13.87 2.39
CA SER A 151 -13.29 -15.30 2.14
C SER A 151 -11.98 -15.82 2.71
N ILE A 152 -10.88 -15.08 2.58
CA ILE A 152 -9.59 -15.54 3.14
C ILE A 152 -9.57 -15.48 4.67
N ASN A 153 -10.20 -14.48 5.29
CA ASN A 153 -10.32 -14.40 6.75
C ASN A 153 -11.19 -15.55 7.30
N ALA A 154 -12.27 -15.92 6.60
CA ALA A 154 -13.05 -17.11 6.95
C ALA A 154 -12.16 -18.37 6.90
N VAL A 155 -11.35 -18.53 5.86
CA VAL A 155 -10.43 -19.68 5.74
C VAL A 155 -9.38 -19.68 6.85
N TYR A 156 -8.86 -18.52 7.27
CA TYR A 156 -7.93 -18.45 8.40
C TYR A 156 -8.57 -18.88 9.73
N LEU A 157 -9.80 -18.44 10.00
CA LEU A 157 -10.53 -18.89 11.19
C LEU A 157 -10.87 -20.39 11.11
N TYR A 158 -11.19 -20.90 9.93
CA TYR A 158 -11.35 -22.33 9.71
C TYR A 158 -10.04 -23.10 9.99
N ALA A 159 -8.89 -22.54 9.60
CA ALA A 159 -7.57 -23.16 9.75
C ALA A 159 -7.07 -23.22 11.20
N LEU A 160 -7.29 -22.15 11.97
CA LEU A 160 -6.63 -21.91 13.26
C LEU A 160 -7.56 -21.19 14.25
N PRO A 161 -7.49 -21.53 15.56
CA PRO A 161 -8.14 -20.75 16.60
C PRO A 161 -7.64 -19.30 16.65
N MET A 162 -8.51 -18.36 17.03
CA MET A 162 -8.18 -16.92 17.06
C MET A 162 -6.95 -16.58 17.94
N ALA A 163 -6.76 -17.29 19.05
CA ALA A 163 -5.57 -17.11 19.90
C ALA A 163 -4.27 -17.46 19.15
N GLN A 164 -4.28 -18.52 18.34
CA GLN A 164 -3.12 -18.88 17.52
C GLN A 164 -2.91 -17.90 16.38
N ILE A 165 -3.98 -17.35 15.79
CA ILE A 165 -3.85 -16.31 14.75
C ILE A 165 -3.15 -15.07 15.31
N ALA A 166 -3.46 -14.67 16.54
CA ALA A 166 -2.88 -13.49 17.19
C ALA A 166 -1.36 -13.61 17.41
N ASP A 167 -0.83 -14.82 17.60
CA ASP A 167 0.59 -15.07 17.83
C ASP A 167 1.41 -15.24 16.53
N GLN A 168 0.77 -15.26 15.37
CA GLN A 168 1.43 -15.53 14.10
C GLN A 168 1.75 -14.25 13.33
N THR A 169 3.04 -14.05 13.05
CA THR A 169 3.50 -12.97 12.16
C THR A 169 3.09 -13.20 10.70
N THR A 170 2.98 -14.46 10.29
CA THR A 170 2.61 -14.87 8.92
C THR A 170 1.41 -15.81 8.94
N VAL A 171 0.21 -15.25 9.18
CA VAL A 171 -1.05 -16.02 9.30
C VAL A 171 -1.31 -16.94 8.11
N ALA A 172 -1.06 -16.47 6.88
CA ALA A 172 -1.24 -17.26 5.65
C ALA A 172 -0.40 -18.55 5.65
N GLN A 173 0.86 -18.44 6.06
CA GLN A 173 1.77 -19.57 6.11
C GLN A 173 1.35 -20.55 7.21
N ALA A 174 1.02 -20.05 8.39
CA ALA A 174 0.56 -20.87 9.52
C ALA A 174 -0.72 -21.64 9.16
N ALA A 175 -1.70 -20.97 8.53
CA ALA A 175 -2.92 -21.59 8.03
C ALA A 175 -2.60 -22.68 6.98
N ALA A 176 -1.69 -22.42 6.04
CA ALA A 176 -1.30 -23.41 5.03
C ALA A 176 -0.60 -24.64 5.61
N VAL A 177 0.25 -24.48 6.65
CA VAL A 177 0.87 -25.60 7.36
C VAL A 177 -0.19 -26.44 8.07
N SER A 178 -1.11 -25.79 8.78
CA SER A 178 -2.18 -26.44 9.54
C SER A 178 -3.14 -27.23 8.64
N MET A 179 -3.60 -26.61 7.55
CA MET A 179 -4.64 -27.19 6.69
C MET A 179 -4.11 -28.23 5.70
N PHE A 180 -2.86 -28.10 5.27
CA PHE A 180 -2.30 -28.93 4.20
C PHE A 180 -0.97 -29.57 4.62
N SER A 181 0.14 -28.85 4.45
CA SER A 181 1.50 -29.34 4.71
C SER A 181 2.54 -28.21 4.66
N ALA A 182 3.74 -28.46 5.18
CA ALA A 182 4.87 -27.54 5.09
C ALA A 182 5.31 -27.22 3.64
N ASN A 183 5.10 -28.13 2.69
CA ASN A 183 5.41 -27.89 1.28
C ASN A 183 4.40 -26.93 0.64
N ALA A 184 3.11 -27.09 0.95
CA ALA A 184 2.07 -26.16 0.49
C ALA A 184 2.31 -24.74 1.05
N ALA A 185 2.72 -24.63 2.31
CA ALA A 185 3.06 -23.36 2.93
C ALA A 185 4.25 -22.66 2.25
N ARG A 186 5.29 -23.42 1.84
CA ARG A 186 6.41 -22.87 1.05
C ARG A 186 5.97 -22.35 -0.31
N TRP A 187 5.12 -23.10 -1.02
CA TRP A 187 4.56 -22.64 -2.30
C TRP A 187 3.74 -21.36 -2.15
N LEU A 188 2.91 -21.28 -1.11
CA LEU A 188 2.12 -20.08 -0.82
C LEU A 188 3.02 -18.88 -0.51
N ALA A 189 4.10 -19.08 0.27
CA ALA A 189 5.07 -18.02 0.56
C ALA A 189 5.74 -17.47 -0.71
N ILE A 190 6.10 -18.34 -1.68
CA ILE A 190 6.65 -17.91 -2.97
C ILE A 190 5.61 -17.08 -3.75
N MET A 191 4.35 -17.52 -3.78
CA MET A 191 3.28 -16.77 -4.45
C MET A 191 3.03 -15.40 -3.81
N ILE A 192 3.07 -15.32 -2.47
CA ILE A 192 2.96 -14.06 -1.74
C ILE A 192 4.14 -13.15 -2.09
N ALA A 193 5.37 -13.67 -2.14
CA ALA A 193 6.54 -12.90 -2.52
C ALA A 193 6.42 -12.33 -3.95
N ILE A 194 5.93 -13.11 -4.92
CA ILE A 194 5.64 -12.65 -6.28
C ILE A 194 4.54 -11.57 -6.28
N SER A 195 3.50 -11.73 -5.45
CA SER A 195 2.44 -10.74 -5.30
C SER A 195 2.95 -9.41 -4.76
N CYS A 196 3.81 -9.44 -3.73
CA CYS A 196 4.47 -8.27 -3.16
C CYS A 196 5.38 -7.58 -4.19
N PHE A 197 6.15 -8.36 -4.95
CA PHE A 197 6.99 -7.85 -6.04
C PHE A 197 6.16 -7.12 -7.10
N GLY A 198 5.03 -7.70 -7.52
CA GLY A 198 4.11 -7.05 -8.46
C GLY A 198 3.46 -5.80 -7.88
N ALA A 199 2.99 -5.84 -6.62
CA ALA A 199 2.39 -4.67 -5.97
C ALA A 199 3.36 -3.47 -5.91
N MET A 200 4.64 -3.74 -5.62
CA MET A 200 5.68 -2.72 -5.58
C MET A 200 5.91 -2.07 -6.96
N ALA A 201 5.83 -2.85 -8.04
CA ALA A 201 5.93 -2.33 -9.41
C ALA A 201 4.84 -1.27 -9.70
N SER A 202 3.59 -1.58 -9.34
CA SER A 202 2.46 -0.66 -9.49
C SER A 202 2.69 0.64 -8.71
N ALA A 203 3.10 0.55 -7.44
CA ALA A 203 3.32 1.70 -6.57
C ALA A 203 4.47 2.60 -7.06
N ILE A 204 5.55 2.01 -7.58
CA ILE A 204 6.67 2.77 -8.18
C ILE A 204 6.19 3.54 -9.41
N MET A 205 5.43 2.87 -10.27
CA MET A 205 4.93 3.44 -11.50
C MET A 205 3.94 4.60 -11.24
N THR A 206 2.97 4.42 -10.34
CA THR A 206 1.95 5.44 -10.05
C THR A 206 2.53 6.60 -9.23
N GLY A 207 3.40 6.33 -8.25
CA GLY A 207 4.03 7.35 -7.41
C GLY A 207 4.87 8.35 -8.21
N ALA A 208 5.58 7.89 -9.25
CA ALA A 208 6.41 8.77 -10.08
C ALA A 208 5.61 9.87 -10.80
N ARG A 209 4.32 9.62 -11.09
CA ARG A 209 3.43 10.58 -11.77
C ARG A 209 3.05 11.77 -10.89
N VAL A 210 3.01 11.58 -9.56
CA VAL A 210 2.74 12.66 -8.62
C VAL A 210 3.89 13.69 -8.67
N TYR A 211 5.15 13.22 -8.62
CA TYR A 211 6.30 14.11 -8.73
C TYR A 211 6.40 14.80 -10.10
N TYR A 212 6.04 14.08 -11.16
CA TYR A 212 5.97 14.62 -12.52
C TYR A 212 4.94 15.76 -12.60
N ALA A 213 3.71 15.54 -12.14
CA ALA A 213 2.64 16.54 -12.15
C ALA A 213 3.00 17.77 -11.29
N MET A 214 3.58 17.57 -10.10
CA MET A 214 4.06 18.66 -9.26
C MET A 214 5.15 19.51 -9.94
N ALA A 215 6.03 18.86 -10.71
CA ALA A 215 7.08 19.55 -11.47
C ALA A 215 6.52 20.27 -12.70
N GLU A 216 5.49 19.73 -13.35
CA GLU A 216 4.74 20.36 -14.44
C GLU A 216 4.01 21.62 -13.96
N ASP A 217 3.37 21.55 -12.79
CA ASP A 217 2.77 22.67 -12.06
C ASP A 217 3.82 23.66 -11.50
N ARG A 218 5.11 23.41 -11.74
CA ARG A 218 6.27 24.19 -11.29
C ARG A 218 6.35 24.38 -9.77
N VAL A 219 5.67 23.55 -8.99
CA VAL A 219 5.72 23.56 -7.51
C VAL A 219 6.74 22.56 -6.98
N PHE A 220 7.58 22.03 -7.86
CA PHE A 220 8.66 21.11 -7.58
C PHE A 220 9.81 21.29 -8.60
N PHE A 221 10.93 20.60 -8.38
CA PHE A 221 12.09 20.71 -9.26
C PHE A 221 11.76 20.31 -10.71
N ARG A 222 12.01 21.21 -11.68
CA ARG A 222 11.74 20.99 -13.12
C ARG A 222 12.37 19.72 -13.69
N SER A 223 13.46 19.24 -13.10
CA SER A 223 14.10 17.98 -13.52
C SER A 223 13.18 16.76 -13.44
N PHE A 224 12.18 16.76 -12.56
CA PHE A 224 11.19 15.69 -12.43
C PHE A 224 10.11 15.71 -13.51
N ALA A 225 9.94 16.84 -14.23
CA ALA A 225 9.06 16.94 -15.39
C ALA A 225 9.71 16.39 -16.68
N ARG A 226 11.00 16.02 -16.66
CA ARG A 226 11.69 15.49 -17.85
C ARG A 226 11.29 14.06 -18.12
N VAL A 227 10.62 13.85 -19.26
CA VAL A 227 10.29 12.52 -19.80
C VAL A 227 11.36 12.09 -20.80
N SER A 228 11.82 10.84 -20.71
CA SER A 228 12.79 10.29 -21.65
C SER A 228 12.18 10.12 -23.06
N PRO A 229 12.78 10.67 -24.13
CA PRO A 229 12.27 10.51 -25.50
C PRO A 229 12.24 9.05 -25.98
N ARG A 230 13.13 8.21 -25.46
CA ARG A 230 13.26 6.80 -25.85
C ARG A 230 12.23 5.90 -25.17
N TRP A 231 11.99 6.15 -23.88
CA TRP A 231 11.21 5.24 -23.03
C TRP A 231 9.84 5.78 -22.61
N HIS A 232 9.59 7.08 -22.85
CA HIS A 232 8.36 7.77 -22.48
C HIS A 232 8.04 7.67 -20.97
N THR A 233 9.09 7.65 -20.14
CA THR A 233 9.00 7.54 -18.68
C THR A 233 9.73 8.69 -17.98
N PRO A 234 9.27 9.14 -16.79
CA PRO A 234 9.95 10.16 -16.00
C PRO A 234 11.12 9.55 -15.22
N VAL A 235 12.25 9.34 -15.91
CA VAL A 235 13.42 8.61 -15.39
C VAL A 235 13.97 9.20 -14.09
N VAL A 236 14.08 10.53 -14.02
CA VAL A 236 14.60 11.22 -12.82
C VAL A 236 13.70 10.99 -11.61
N SER A 237 12.38 11.08 -11.80
CA SER A 237 11.39 10.84 -10.76
C SER A 237 11.46 9.40 -10.24
N LEU A 238 11.60 8.42 -11.14
CA LEU A 238 11.74 7.00 -10.79
C LEU A 238 13.01 6.72 -9.99
N ILE A 239 14.15 7.28 -10.42
CA ILE A 239 15.44 7.08 -9.73
C ILE A 239 15.41 7.69 -8.34
N LEU A 240 14.98 8.96 -8.20
CA LEU A 240 14.98 9.63 -6.90
C LEU A 240 13.97 9.02 -5.94
N GLN A 241 12.80 8.59 -6.44
CA GLN A 241 11.87 7.79 -5.64
C GLN A 241 12.50 6.47 -5.19
N GLY A 242 13.19 5.75 -6.08
CA GLY A 242 13.87 4.49 -5.73
C GLY A 242 14.96 4.67 -4.68
N VAL A 243 15.77 5.73 -4.81
CA VAL A 243 16.81 6.09 -3.82
C VAL A 243 16.18 6.42 -2.47
N TRP A 244 15.10 7.21 -2.46
CA TRP A 244 14.39 7.54 -1.22
C TRP A 244 13.75 6.31 -0.58
N SER A 245 13.12 5.43 -1.37
CA SER A 245 12.58 4.16 -0.89
C SER A 245 13.66 3.24 -0.30
N ALA A 246 14.85 3.19 -0.92
CA ALA A 246 15.98 2.42 -0.40
C ALA A 246 16.49 3.00 0.94
N ALA A 247 16.58 4.33 1.05
CA ALA A 247 16.95 5.01 2.30
C ALA A 247 15.92 4.75 3.42
N LEU A 248 14.63 4.79 3.10
CA LEU A 248 13.56 4.47 4.05
C LEU A 248 13.57 2.99 4.44
N ALA A 249 13.84 2.07 3.50
CA ALA A 249 13.98 0.66 3.80
C ALA A 249 15.12 0.41 4.81
N LEU A 250 16.24 1.12 4.67
CA LEU A 250 17.36 1.09 5.60
C LEU A 250 16.99 1.56 7.02
N SER A 251 16.00 2.43 7.20
CA SER A 251 15.62 2.91 8.53
C SER A 251 15.16 1.81 9.51
N GLY A 252 14.78 0.64 9.00
CA GLY A 252 14.34 -0.51 9.81
C GLY A 252 13.02 -0.31 10.57
N ARG A 253 12.33 0.82 10.37
CA ARG A 253 11.14 1.24 11.11
C ARG A 253 9.90 1.30 10.20
N TYR A 254 9.62 0.20 9.51
CA TYR A 254 8.49 0.11 8.56
C TYR A 254 7.17 0.53 9.22
N ASP A 255 6.82 -0.06 10.37
CA ASP A 255 5.53 0.21 11.05
C ASP A 255 5.36 1.68 11.41
N GLN A 256 6.43 2.35 11.85
CA GLN A 256 6.40 3.77 12.20
C GLN A 256 6.26 4.66 10.96
N LEU A 257 7.10 4.45 9.95
CA LEU A 257 7.03 5.19 8.68
C LEU A 257 5.66 5.06 8.03
N PHE A 258 5.16 3.84 8.03
CA PHE A 258 3.87 3.49 7.49
C PHE A 258 2.73 4.22 8.21
N THR A 259 2.74 4.22 9.55
CA THR A 259 1.72 4.89 10.37
C THR A 259 1.72 6.42 10.15
N TYR A 260 2.90 7.03 9.99
CA TYR A 260 3.02 8.46 9.68
C TYR A 260 2.35 8.82 8.35
N VAL A 261 2.59 8.00 7.33
CA VAL A 261 2.08 8.23 5.97
C VAL A 261 0.56 8.01 5.93
N MET A 262 0.05 6.94 6.56
CA MET A 262 -1.39 6.65 6.57
C MET A 262 -2.21 7.75 7.21
N PHE A 263 -1.77 8.27 8.36
CA PHE A 263 -2.44 9.40 9.00
C PHE A 263 -2.62 10.56 8.02
N MET A 264 -1.55 10.94 7.33
CA MET A 264 -1.58 12.05 6.39
C MET A 264 -2.37 11.78 5.12
N MET A 265 -2.34 10.54 4.66
CA MET A 265 -3.08 10.09 3.49
C MET A 265 -4.58 10.17 3.77
N VAL A 266 -5.05 9.64 4.91
CA VAL A 266 -6.46 9.69 5.28
C VAL A 266 -6.93 11.13 5.52
N LEU A 267 -6.15 11.93 6.26
CA LEU A 267 -6.47 13.34 6.46
C LEU A 267 -6.62 14.07 5.12
N SER A 268 -5.68 13.84 4.19
CA SER A 268 -5.73 14.43 2.85
C SER A 268 -6.97 13.98 2.07
N TYR A 269 -7.41 12.73 2.21
CA TYR A 269 -8.62 12.24 1.56
C TYR A 269 -9.89 12.88 2.12
N VAL A 270 -9.98 12.99 3.45
CA VAL A 270 -11.09 13.67 4.12
C VAL A 270 -11.19 15.11 3.63
N LEU A 271 -10.07 15.84 3.59
CA LEU A 271 -10.03 17.20 3.07
C LEU A 271 -10.40 17.29 1.59
N THR A 272 -9.96 16.34 0.77
CA THR A 272 -10.29 16.28 -0.65
C THR A 272 -11.79 16.06 -0.88
N VAL A 273 -12.41 15.15 -0.11
CA VAL A 273 -13.85 14.92 -0.20
C VAL A 273 -14.64 16.08 0.41
N ALA A 274 -14.15 16.72 1.48
CA ALA A 274 -14.75 17.94 2.01
C ALA A 274 -14.72 19.09 0.99
N ALA A 275 -13.64 19.21 0.21
CA ALA A 275 -13.51 20.20 -0.85
C ALA A 275 -14.58 20.03 -1.96
N LEU A 276 -15.14 18.84 -2.16
CA LEU A 276 -16.27 18.61 -3.07
C LEU A 276 -17.47 19.51 -2.75
N PHE A 277 -17.80 19.66 -1.46
CA PHE A 277 -18.91 20.50 -1.01
C PHE A 277 -18.63 21.98 -1.25
N VAL A 278 -17.39 22.41 -1.01
CA VAL A 278 -16.94 23.78 -1.26
C VAL A 278 -16.96 24.09 -2.76
N LEU A 279 -16.44 23.18 -3.59
CA LEU A 279 -16.36 23.37 -5.04
C LEU A 279 -17.73 23.37 -5.70
N ARG A 280 -18.69 22.59 -5.18
CA ARG A 280 -20.08 22.65 -5.64
C ARG A 280 -20.76 23.99 -5.35
N ARG A 281 -20.37 24.67 -4.27
CA ARG A 281 -20.87 26.03 -3.96
C ARG A 281 -20.14 27.11 -4.78
N LYS A 282 -18.81 27.01 -4.92
CA LYS A 282 -18.00 28.02 -5.62
C LYS A 282 -18.08 27.94 -7.15
N MET A 283 -18.30 26.75 -7.69
CA MET A 283 -18.33 26.50 -9.13
C MET A 283 -19.58 25.68 -9.51
N PRO A 284 -20.79 26.25 -9.38
CA PRO A 284 -22.04 25.54 -9.63
C PRO A 284 -22.17 25.04 -11.08
N ASP A 285 -21.68 25.82 -12.04
CA ASP A 285 -21.86 25.59 -13.48
C ASP A 285 -20.72 24.82 -14.16
N ALA A 286 -19.68 24.43 -13.40
CA ALA A 286 -18.57 23.66 -13.95
C ALA A 286 -19.08 22.34 -14.55
N PRO A 287 -18.58 21.91 -15.73
CA PRO A 287 -18.97 20.65 -16.34
C PRO A 287 -18.54 19.49 -15.43
N ARG A 288 -19.49 18.59 -15.12
CA ARG A 288 -19.27 17.43 -14.24
C ARG A 288 -19.60 16.15 -15.01
N PRO A 289 -18.66 15.59 -15.78
CA PRO A 289 -18.90 14.37 -16.56
C PRO A 289 -19.25 13.17 -15.69
N TYR A 290 -18.73 13.13 -14.45
CA TYR A 290 -19.15 12.21 -13.41
C TYR A 290 -19.80 12.98 -12.26
N ARG A 291 -20.95 12.49 -11.78
CA ARG A 291 -21.62 12.99 -10.57
C ARG A 291 -21.60 11.88 -9.53
N CYS A 292 -21.04 12.19 -8.37
CA CYS A 292 -20.97 11.26 -7.24
C CYS A 292 -22.38 10.77 -6.85
N ALA A 293 -22.56 9.45 -6.84
CA ALA A 293 -23.80 8.82 -6.41
C ALA A 293 -24.05 9.06 -4.91
N GLY A 294 -25.31 9.27 -4.53
CA GLY A 294 -25.70 9.48 -3.14
C GLY A 294 -25.25 10.83 -2.55
N TYR A 295 -24.83 11.80 -3.37
CA TYR A 295 -24.58 13.16 -2.89
C TYR A 295 -25.90 13.80 -2.37
N PRO A 296 -25.89 14.48 -1.20
CA PRO A 296 -24.74 14.83 -0.36
C PRO A 296 -24.36 13.76 0.69
N TRP A 297 -25.23 12.78 0.94
CA TRP A 297 -25.14 11.86 2.07
C TRP A 297 -23.92 10.96 2.05
N LEU A 298 -23.58 10.36 0.90
CA LEU A 298 -22.49 9.41 0.80
C LEU A 298 -21.12 10.08 0.99
N PRO A 299 -20.80 11.22 0.34
CA PRO A 299 -19.59 11.98 0.65
C PRO A 299 -19.57 12.53 2.08
N LEU A 300 -20.72 12.90 2.65
CA LEU A 300 -20.81 13.39 4.02
C LEU A 300 -20.47 12.27 5.02
N LEU A 301 -21.02 11.08 4.82
CA LEU A 301 -20.70 9.90 5.60
C LEU A 301 -19.20 9.59 5.54
N TYR A 302 -18.58 9.67 4.36
CA TYR A 302 -17.13 9.48 4.22
C TYR A 302 -16.34 10.51 5.03
N VAL A 303 -16.71 11.79 4.97
CA VAL A 303 -16.05 12.84 5.76
C VAL A 303 -16.20 12.58 7.26
N ILE A 304 -17.39 12.17 7.72
CA ILE A 304 -17.63 11.85 9.14
C ILE A 304 -16.76 10.66 9.57
N VAL A 305 -16.84 9.53 8.87
CA VAL A 305 -16.10 8.31 9.22
C VAL A 305 -14.59 8.53 9.13
N GLY A 306 -14.12 9.19 8.07
CA GLY A 306 -12.70 9.51 7.91
C GLY A 306 -12.19 10.50 8.96
N THR A 307 -13.03 11.44 9.41
CA THR A 307 -12.68 12.34 10.53
C THR A 307 -12.59 11.57 11.84
N ILE A 308 -13.56 10.69 12.14
CA ILE A 308 -13.52 9.83 13.32
C ILE A 308 -12.25 8.97 13.33
N PHE A 309 -11.93 8.36 12.19
CA PHE A 309 -10.70 7.57 12.02
C PHE A 309 -9.44 8.41 12.28
N THR A 310 -9.37 9.61 11.68
CA THR A 310 -8.22 10.51 11.84
C THR A 310 -8.06 10.95 13.30
N VAL A 311 -9.16 11.27 13.98
CA VAL A 311 -9.16 11.62 15.40
C VAL A 311 -8.72 10.44 16.27
N ASN A 312 -9.23 9.23 16.00
CA ASN A 312 -8.81 8.03 16.72
C ASN A 312 -7.30 7.78 16.56
N LEU A 313 -6.75 7.93 15.35
CA LEU A 313 -5.31 7.78 15.11
C LEU A 313 -4.48 8.82 15.88
N VAL A 314 -4.96 10.07 15.96
CA VAL A 314 -4.30 11.12 16.77
C VAL A 314 -4.30 10.77 18.27
N ILE A 315 -5.40 10.20 18.78
CA ILE A 315 -5.52 9.82 20.19
C ILE A 315 -4.65 8.60 20.52
N GLU A 316 -4.68 7.57 19.67
CA GLU A 316 -3.95 6.32 19.93
C GLU A 316 -2.45 6.41 19.61
N ARG A 317 -2.09 7.22 18.60
CA ARG A 317 -0.72 7.34 18.06
C ARG A 317 -0.32 8.81 17.90
N PRO A 318 -0.28 9.61 18.99
CA PRO A 318 -0.08 11.06 18.93
C PRO A 318 1.32 11.46 18.43
N LYS A 319 2.34 10.65 18.74
CA LYS A 319 3.71 10.90 18.25
C LYS A 319 3.76 10.75 16.74
N GLU A 320 3.11 9.72 16.22
CA GLU A 320 3.02 9.39 14.81
C GLU A 320 2.27 10.46 14.02
N ALA A 321 1.11 10.90 14.52
CA ALA A 321 0.36 12.01 13.94
C ALA A 321 1.15 13.33 13.97
N GLY A 322 1.87 13.60 15.07
CA GLY A 322 2.73 14.77 15.22
C GLY A 322 3.85 14.82 14.18
N TRP A 323 4.61 13.72 14.02
CA TRP A 323 5.67 13.63 13.02
C TRP A 323 5.14 13.71 11.59
N GLY A 324 4.02 13.05 11.29
CA GLY A 324 3.35 13.18 9.98
C GLY A 324 3.00 14.64 9.67
N THR A 325 2.47 15.37 10.66
CA THR A 325 2.15 16.80 10.57
C THR A 325 3.37 17.66 10.31
N LEU A 326 4.44 17.43 11.07
CA LEU A 326 5.69 18.16 10.88
C LEU A 326 6.29 17.94 9.50
N ILE A 327 6.25 16.72 8.95
CA ILE A 327 6.77 16.41 7.61
C ILE A 327 6.00 17.20 6.53
N VAL A 328 4.67 17.23 6.61
CA VAL A 328 3.86 17.99 5.64
C VAL A 328 4.08 19.49 5.78
N LEU A 329 4.12 20.01 7.01
CA LEU A 329 4.39 21.42 7.27
C LEU A 329 5.80 21.84 6.84
N ALA A 330 6.79 20.96 6.94
CA ALA A 330 8.14 21.19 6.42
C ALA A 330 8.16 21.35 4.88
N GLY A 331 7.16 20.82 4.17
CA GLY A 331 6.95 21.07 2.75
C GLY A 331 6.40 22.46 2.42
N ALA A 332 5.76 23.15 3.37
CA ALA A 332 5.13 24.45 3.13
C ALA A 332 6.13 25.58 2.77
N PRO A 333 7.28 25.75 3.47
CA PRO A 333 8.29 26.73 3.07
C PRO A 333 8.78 26.52 1.64
N LEU A 334 8.99 25.27 1.24
CA LEU A 334 9.42 24.90 -0.10
C LEU A 334 8.34 25.23 -1.15
N TYR A 335 7.07 24.90 -0.86
CA TYR A 335 5.94 25.30 -1.71
C TYR A 335 5.87 26.82 -1.91
N PHE A 336 5.96 27.60 -0.83
CA PHE A 336 5.94 29.07 -0.93
C PHE A 336 7.14 29.63 -1.68
N TYR A 337 8.32 29.00 -1.56
CA TYR A 337 9.51 29.36 -2.32
C TYR A 337 9.28 29.20 -3.83
N TRP A 338 8.82 28.03 -4.27
CA TRP A 338 8.57 27.78 -5.70
C TRP A 338 7.42 28.62 -6.24
N LYS A 339 6.34 28.79 -5.48
CA LYS A 339 5.22 29.67 -5.86
C LYS A 339 5.68 31.11 -6.09
N ARG A 340 6.56 31.65 -5.22
CA ARG A 340 7.14 32.99 -5.41
C ARG A 340 8.02 33.08 -6.66
N GLN A 341 8.75 32.02 -7.00
CA GLN A 341 9.54 32.00 -8.23
C GLN A 341 8.66 32.02 -9.49
N GLN A 342 7.55 31.27 -9.50
CA GLN A 342 6.60 31.30 -10.62
C GLN A 342 6.04 32.71 -10.87
N THR A 343 5.61 33.41 -9.80
CA THR A 343 5.08 34.77 -9.92
C THR A 343 6.13 35.73 -10.48
N ARG A 344 7.40 35.56 -10.12
CA ARG A 344 8.52 36.37 -10.65
C ARG A 344 8.87 36.07 -12.11
N GLU A 345 8.76 34.83 -12.54
CA GLU A 345 9.00 34.45 -13.94
C GLU A 345 7.86 34.91 -14.86
N GLY A 346 6.60 34.78 -14.43
CA GLY A 346 5.44 35.24 -15.18
C GLY A 346 5.29 36.78 -15.27
N GLN A 347 6.06 37.54 -14.49
CA GLN A 347 6.16 39.00 -14.61
C GLN A 347 7.30 39.45 -15.56
N LYS A 348 8.18 38.53 -15.99
CA LYS A 348 9.29 38.82 -16.91
C LYS A 348 9.00 38.45 -18.36
N THR A 349 7.89 37.75 -18.60
CA THR A 349 7.29 37.47 -19.92
C THR A 349 6.08 38.35 -20.08
#